data_AF-A0A3C1FBG5-F1
#
_entry.id   AF-A0A3C1FBG5-F1
#
_cell.length_a   1.000
_cell.length_b   1.000
_cell.length_c   1.000
_cell.angle_alpha   90.00
_cell.angle_beta   90.00
_cell.angle_gamma   90.00
#
_symmetry.space_group_name_H-M   'P 1'
#
loop_
_entity.id
_entity.type
_entity.pdbx_description
1 polymer ?
#
loop_
_entity_poly.entity_id
_entity_poly.type
_entity_poly.pdbx_seq_one_letter_code
_entity_poly.pdbx_strand_id
1 'polypeptide(L)'
;MSKSEAATPRYRRKPGGVPWFASVPALIIAALFTIGPLLVVIAMSFMTRPAQGGGVVYEFTTDAYRTFLFTKNFTGDLVFNTAYVEVFWRSIVQATITTVISFVFAFPLALWIATRSAKLQNFLVLVVTIPFWTNLLVRTYAWILVLNKDGIINQTSLALGLGPQELLYTDLASQLGLIYTFLPFMVLPLYSSLSGFDFRLAEAAYDLGARKMTVLRRVI
;
A
#
# COMPACT_ATOMS: atom_id res chain seq x y z
N MET A 1 -40.46 28.24 56.14
CA MET A 1 -40.97 27.32 55.11
C MET A 1 -40.10 27.45 53.87
N SER A 2 -39.12 26.56 53.73
CA SER A 2 -38.14 26.52 52.64
C SER A 2 -38.74 25.79 51.45
N LYS A 3 -38.78 26.43 50.27
CA LYS A 3 -39.16 25.77 49.01
C LYS A 3 -37.97 24.92 48.56
N SER A 4 -38.13 23.61 48.63
CA SER A 4 -37.25 22.64 47.97
C SER A 4 -37.46 22.75 46.45
N GLU A 5 -36.49 23.33 45.74
CA GLU A 5 -36.36 23.18 44.29
C GLU A 5 -35.97 21.72 44.00
N ALA A 6 -36.94 20.94 43.54
CA ALA A 6 -36.69 19.62 42.98
C ALA A 6 -35.99 19.78 41.62
N ALA A 7 -34.68 19.53 41.59
CA ALA A 7 -33.90 19.46 40.36
C ALA A 7 -34.45 18.34 39.46
N THR A 8 -34.93 18.71 38.27
CA THR A 8 -35.35 17.76 37.25
C THR A 8 -34.14 16.97 36.71
N PRO A 9 -34.23 15.64 36.56
CA PRO A 9 -33.13 14.84 36.07
C PRO A 9 -32.89 15.17 34.58
N ARG A 10 -31.77 15.84 34.28
CA ARG A 10 -31.26 15.99 32.91
C ARG A 10 -30.91 14.60 32.37
N TYR A 11 -31.81 14.02 31.59
CA TYR A 11 -31.52 12.82 30.80
C TYR A 11 -30.36 13.15 29.84
N ARG A 12 -29.15 12.70 30.17
CA ARG A 12 -28.02 12.67 29.23
C ARG A 12 -28.40 11.72 28.10
N ARG A 13 -28.99 12.25 27.02
CA ARG A 13 -29.07 11.53 25.74
C ARG A 13 -27.64 11.14 25.36
N LYS A 14 -27.34 9.84 25.29
CA LYS A 14 -26.08 9.37 24.71
C LYS A 14 -26.00 9.92 23.28
N PRO A 15 -25.03 10.78 22.92
CA PRO A 15 -24.86 11.21 21.54
C PRO A 15 -24.34 10.02 20.73
N GLY A 16 -24.94 9.74 19.56
CA GLY A 16 -24.38 8.78 18.58
C GLY A 16 -25.13 7.45 18.39
N GLY A 17 -26.35 7.28 18.90
CA GLY A 17 -27.17 6.09 18.65
C GLY A 17 -27.83 6.10 17.27
N VAL A 18 -27.06 6.13 16.19
CA VAL A 18 -27.61 5.86 14.85
C VAL A 18 -27.96 4.36 14.81
N PRO A 19 -29.21 3.96 14.57
CA PRO A 19 -29.57 2.55 14.50
C PRO A 19 -28.80 1.88 13.36
N TRP A 20 -28.30 0.67 13.57
CA TRP A 20 -27.47 -0.05 12.58
C TRP A 20 -28.15 -0.15 11.20
N PHE A 21 -29.48 -0.17 11.17
CA PHE A 21 -30.28 -0.15 9.94
C PHE A 21 -30.11 1.13 9.10
N ALA A 22 -29.75 2.27 9.69
CA ALA A 22 -29.49 3.50 8.96
C ALA A 22 -28.23 3.43 8.08
N SER A 23 -27.32 2.48 8.35
CA SER A 23 -26.15 2.21 7.50
C SER A 23 -26.47 1.29 6.33
N VAL A 24 -27.65 0.63 6.31
CA VAL A 24 -28.03 -0.35 5.29
C VAL A 24 -28.03 0.25 3.87
N PRO A 25 -28.61 1.44 3.61
CA PRO A 25 -28.57 2.03 2.27
C PRO A 25 -27.14 2.29 1.78
N ALA A 26 -26.25 2.78 2.66
CA ALA A 26 -24.86 3.03 2.34
C ALA A 26 -24.10 1.72 2.01
N LEU A 27 -24.36 0.65 2.77
CA LEU A 27 -23.77 -0.67 2.52
C LEU A 27 -24.27 -1.28 1.21
N ILE A 28 -25.55 -1.14 0.89
CA ILE A 28 -26.12 -1.63 -0.38
C ILE A 28 -25.48 -0.90 -1.56
N ILE A 29 -25.38 0.42 -1.50
CA ILE A 29 -24.74 1.22 -2.57
C ILE A 29 -23.27 0.81 -2.71
N ALA A 30 -22.52 0.73 -1.60
CA ALA A 30 -21.11 0.33 -1.64
C ALA A 30 -20.93 -1.09 -2.21
N ALA A 31 -21.77 -2.04 -1.81
CA ALA A 31 -21.76 -3.40 -2.31
C ALA A 31 -22.10 -3.45 -3.80
N LEU A 32 -23.16 -2.76 -4.24
CA LEU A 32 -23.58 -2.74 -5.63
C LEU A 32 -22.48 -2.19 -6.56
N PHE A 33 -21.86 -1.07 -6.18
CA PHE A 33 -20.84 -0.42 -7.01
C PHE A 33 -19.47 -1.11 -6.95
N THR A 34 -19.18 -1.88 -5.89
CA THR A 34 -17.94 -2.64 -5.77
C THR A 34 -18.07 -4.03 -6.40
N ILE A 35 -19.14 -4.75 -6.07
CA ILE A 35 -19.35 -6.14 -6.50
C ILE A 35 -19.94 -6.18 -7.91
N GLY A 36 -20.79 -5.24 -8.28
CA GLY A 36 -21.45 -5.21 -9.60
C GLY A 36 -20.45 -5.29 -10.77
N PRO A 37 -19.45 -4.39 -10.86
CA PRO A 37 -18.44 -4.46 -11.92
C PRO A 37 -17.62 -5.76 -11.88
N LEU A 38 -17.32 -6.29 -10.69
CA LEU A 38 -16.60 -7.56 -10.56
C LEU A 38 -17.43 -8.74 -11.11
N LEU A 39 -18.74 -8.76 -10.84
CA LEU A 39 -19.64 -9.76 -11.40
C LEU A 39 -19.72 -9.66 -12.93
N VAL A 40 -19.73 -8.44 -13.47
CA VAL A 40 -19.66 -8.23 -14.92
C VAL A 40 -18.35 -8.81 -15.46
N VAL A 41 -17.20 -8.50 -14.86
CA VAL A 41 -15.90 -9.06 -15.30
C VAL A 41 -15.89 -10.58 -15.24
N ILE A 42 -16.43 -11.18 -14.17
CA ILE A 42 -16.54 -12.64 -14.04
C ILE A 42 -17.44 -13.21 -15.13
N ALA A 43 -18.63 -12.64 -15.35
CA ALA A 43 -19.54 -13.09 -16.40
C ALA A 43 -18.87 -13.00 -17.78
N MET A 44 -18.19 -11.89 -18.07
CA MET A 44 -17.48 -11.67 -19.33
C MET A 44 -16.26 -12.58 -19.51
N SER A 45 -15.65 -13.07 -18.42
CA SER A 45 -14.51 -13.99 -18.50
C SER A 45 -14.89 -15.39 -19.03
N PHE A 46 -16.17 -15.75 -18.96
CA PHE A 46 -16.73 -16.96 -19.56
C PHE A 46 -17.28 -16.74 -20.97
N MET A 47 -17.12 -15.55 -21.56
CA MET A 47 -17.65 -15.24 -22.90
C MET A 47 -16.54 -15.23 -23.96
N THR A 48 -16.90 -15.50 -25.22
CA THR A 48 -15.95 -15.54 -26.35
C THR A 48 -15.77 -14.17 -27.01
N ARG A 49 -14.64 -14.00 -27.69
CA ARG A 49 -14.38 -12.87 -28.58
C ARG A 49 -14.54 -13.33 -30.03
N PRO A 50 -15.19 -12.54 -30.90
CA PRO A 50 -15.28 -12.88 -32.31
C PRO A 50 -13.88 -12.84 -32.95
N ALA A 51 -13.64 -13.72 -33.94
CA ALA A 51 -12.35 -13.83 -34.62
C ALA A 51 -11.95 -12.57 -35.41
N GLN A 52 -12.92 -11.75 -35.79
CA GLN A 52 -12.74 -10.48 -36.49
C GLN A 52 -13.75 -9.47 -35.94
N GLY A 53 -13.30 -8.24 -35.64
CA GLY A 53 -14.12 -7.17 -35.06
C GLY A 53 -13.98 -7.00 -33.54
N GLY A 54 -14.69 -6.03 -33.00
CA GLY A 54 -14.80 -5.78 -31.56
C GLY A 54 -16.15 -6.24 -31.01
N GLY A 55 -16.18 -6.68 -29.76
CA GLY A 55 -17.41 -7.10 -29.09
C GLY A 55 -17.26 -8.42 -28.34
N VAL A 56 -18.37 -8.90 -27.82
CA VAL A 56 -18.45 -10.14 -27.04
C VAL A 56 -19.54 -11.01 -27.63
N VAL A 57 -19.20 -12.27 -27.87
CA VAL A 57 -20.14 -13.30 -28.26
C VAL A 57 -20.59 -13.98 -26.96
N TYR A 58 -21.90 -13.96 -26.70
CA TYR A 58 -22.50 -14.47 -25.48
C TYR A 58 -22.61 -16.01 -25.50
N GLU A 59 -21.46 -16.67 -25.68
CA GLU A 59 -21.33 -18.12 -25.60
C GLU A 59 -20.46 -18.47 -24.40
N PHE A 60 -20.98 -19.38 -23.56
CA PHE A 60 -20.23 -19.87 -22.41
C PHE A 60 -19.04 -20.72 -22.89
N THR A 61 -17.83 -20.27 -22.57
CA THR A 61 -16.59 -20.99 -22.86
C THR A 61 -15.62 -20.92 -21.67
N THR A 62 -14.74 -21.91 -21.58
CA THR A 62 -13.59 -21.91 -20.67
C THR A 62 -12.26 -21.70 -21.41
N ASP A 63 -12.29 -21.47 -22.73
CA ASP A 63 -11.09 -21.36 -23.56
C ASP A 63 -10.19 -20.19 -23.18
N ALA A 64 -10.76 -19.13 -22.60
CA ALA A 64 -9.99 -18.00 -22.07
C ALA A 64 -8.97 -18.44 -21.00
N TYR A 65 -9.35 -19.33 -20.09
CA TYR A 65 -8.47 -19.86 -19.05
C TYR A 65 -7.43 -20.83 -19.60
N ARG A 66 -7.79 -21.61 -20.64
CA ARG A 66 -6.85 -22.49 -21.32
C ARG A 66 -5.79 -21.68 -22.05
N THR A 67 -6.20 -20.64 -22.78
CA THR A 67 -5.29 -19.75 -23.53
C THR A 67 -4.41 -18.92 -22.61
N PHE A 68 -4.90 -18.63 -21.40
CA PHE A 68 -4.11 -17.97 -20.36
C PHE A 68 -2.90 -18.82 -19.92
N LEU A 69 -3.07 -20.14 -19.77
CA LEU A 69 -2.00 -21.06 -19.34
C LEU A 69 -1.25 -21.72 -20.49
N PHE A 70 -1.85 -21.82 -21.68
CA PHE A 70 -1.29 -22.55 -22.82
C PHE A 70 -1.43 -21.75 -24.11
N THR A 71 -0.34 -21.64 -24.85
CA THR A 71 -0.29 -21.04 -26.19
C THR A 71 0.04 -22.11 -27.21
N LYS A 72 -0.50 -21.98 -28.43
CA LYS A 72 -0.12 -22.85 -29.54
C LYS A 72 1.19 -22.36 -30.16
N ASN A 73 2.17 -23.25 -30.31
CA ASN A 73 3.41 -22.95 -31.05
C ASN A 73 3.15 -22.93 -32.57
N PHE A 74 4.18 -22.58 -33.36
CA PHE A 74 4.10 -22.58 -34.84
C PHE A 74 3.75 -23.96 -35.43
N THR A 75 4.02 -25.05 -34.71
CA THR A 75 3.75 -26.44 -35.10
C THR A 75 2.34 -26.89 -34.70
N GLY A 76 1.59 -26.08 -33.93
CA GLY A 76 0.23 -26.37 -33.47
C GLY A 76 0.14 -27.06 -32.11
N ASP A 77 1.27 -27.37 -31.46
CA ASP A 77 1.31 -27.99 -30.14
C ASP A 77 0.98 -26.96 -29.04
N LEU A 78 0.29 -27.42 -28.00
CA LEU A 78 0.01 -26.62 -26.82
C LEU A 78 1.24 -26.59 -25.91
N VAL A 79 1.84 -25.41 -25.77
CA VAL A 79 2.98 -25.15 -24.90
C VAL A 79 2.52 -24.28 -23.73
N PHE A 80 3.04 -24.56 -22.54
CA PHE A 80 2.76 -23.77 -21.35
C PHE A 80 3.25 -22.32 -21.52
N ASN A 81 2.37 -21.36 -21.33
CA ASN A 81 2.68 -19.94 -21.44
C ASN A 81 3.21 -19.42 -20.10
N THR A 82 4.53 -19.29 -20.00
CA THR A 82 5.18 -18.80 -18.77
C THR A 82 5.06 -17.29 -18.58
N ALA A 83 4.67 -16.51 -19.60
CA ALA A 83 4.73 -15.05 -19.53
C ALA A 83 3.85 -14.48 -18.39
N TYR A 84 2.60 -14.96 -18.27
CA TYR A 84 1.71 -14.50 -17.19
C TYR A 84 2.20 -14.94 -15.81
N VAL A 85 2.71 -16.17 -15.70
CA VAL A 85 3.28 -16.70 -14.45
C VAL A 85 4.51 -15.90 -14.04
N GLU A 86 5.36 -15.53 -14.99
CA GLU A 86 6.55 -14.73 -14.77
C GLU A 86 6.21 -13.31 -14.31
N VAL A 87 5.27 -12.63 -14.96
CA VAL A 87 4.81 -11.30 -14.55
C VAL A 87 4.19 -11.34 -13.16
N PHE A 88 3.39 -12.36 -12.87
CA PHE A 88 2.80 -12.57 -11.55
C PHE A 88 3.87 -12.78 -10.48
N TRP A 89 4.84 -13.64 -10.74
CA TRP A 89 5.95 -13.90 -9.83
C TRP A 89 6.82 -12.66 -9.59
N ARG A 90 7.20 -11.95 -10.67
CA ARG A 90 7.93 -10.67 -10.59
C ARG A 90 7.18 -9.67 -9.72
N SER A 91 5.86 -9.58 -9.86
CA SER A 91 5.02 -8.69 -9.04
C SER A 91 5.02 -9.08 -7.56
N ILE A 92 4.94 -10.37 -7.23
CA ILE A 92 5.06 -10.86 -5.84
C ILE A 92 6.42 -10.52 -5.25
N VAL A 93 7.49 -10.75 -6.01
CA VAL A 93 8.86 -10.47 -5.57
C VAL A 93 9.03 -8.97 -5.31
N GLN A 94 8.64 -8.11 -6.25
CA GLN A 94 8.70 -6.65 -6.09
C GLN A 94 7.86 -6.17 -4.91
N ALA A 95 6.63 -6.69 -4.74
CA ALA A 95 5.79 -6.34 -3.60
C ALA A 95 6.45 -6.74 -2.26
N THR A 96 6.97 -7.97 -2.18
CA THR A 96 7.63 -8.49 -0.98
C THR A 96 8.87 -7.67 -0.63
N ILE A 97 9.74 -7.41 -1.62
CA ILE A 97 10.94 -6.58 -1.43
C ILE A 97 10.54 -5.17 -0.97
N THR A 98 9.52 -4.57 -1.61
CA THR A 98 9.02 -3.26 -1.22
C THR A 98 8.55 -3.27 0.23
N THR A 99 7.73 -4.23 0.63
CA THR A 99 7.21 -4.34 2.00
C THR A 99 8.34 -4.49 3.02
N VAL A 100 9.30 -5.37 2.77
CA VAL A 100 10.43 -5.61 3.68
C VAL A 100 11.29 -4.36 3.80
N ILE A 101 11.68 -3.75 2.67
CA ILE A 101 12.54 -2.55 2.69
C ILE A 101 11.80 -1.39 3.34
N SER A 102 10.54 -1.13 2.95
CA SER A 102 9.73 -0.08 3.56
C SER A 102 9.56 -0.32 5.06
N PHE A 103 9.36 -1.55 5.53
CA PHE A 103 9.30 -1.85 6.96
C PHE A 103 10.64 -1.58 7.67
N VAL A 104 11.75 -2.05 7.09
CA VAL A 104 13.10 -1.88 7.65
C VAL A 104 13.46 -0.40 7.83
N PHE A 105 13.02 0.48 6.92
CA PHE A 105 13.23 1.93 7.05
C PHE A 105 12.16 2.64 7.88
N ALA A 106 10.88 2.28 7.67
CA ALA A 106 9.75 2.94 8.33
C ALA A 106 9.70 2.64 9.82
N PHE A 107 10.03 1.42 10.26
CA PHE A 107 9.95 1.05 11.66
C PHE A 107 10.92 1.85 12.55
N PRO A 108 12.24 1.90 12.25
CA PRO A 108 13.17 2.75 13.02
C PRO A 108 12.79 4.23 12.96
N LEU A 109 12.33 4.71 11.81
CA LEU A 109 11.88 6.10 11.65
C LEU A 109 10.67 6.39 12.53
N ALA A 110 9.64 5.54 12.52
CA ALA A 110 8.44 5.69 13.32
C ALA A 110 8.74 5.61 14.82
N LEU A 111 9.60 4.66 15.24
CA LEU A 111 10.06 4.55 16.61
C LEU A 111 10.83 5.81 17.04
N TRP A 112 11.72 6.32 16.19
CA TRP A 112 12.44 7.55 16.48
C TRP A 112 11.51 8.75 16.62
N ILE A 113 10.51 8.89 15.72
CA ILE A 113 9.49 9.93 15.80
C ILE A 113 8.73 9.81 17.14
N ALA A 114 8.25 8.62 17.51
CA ALA A 114 7.46 8.39 18.73
C ALA A 114 8.19 8.78 20.03
N THR A 115 9.53 8.77 20.03
CA THR A 115 10.35 9.22 21.18
C THR A 115 10.55 10.75 21.28
N ARG A 116 10.10 11.54 20.30
CA ARG A 116 10.27 13.01 20.29
C ARG A 116 9.15 13.73 21.05
N SER A 117 9.30 15.03 21.29
CA SER A 117 8.24 15.86 21.86
C SER A 117 7.04 15.97 20.91
N ALA A 118 5.82 16.12 21.44
CA ALA A 118 4.58 16.12 20.64
C ALA A 118 4.59 17.13 19.46
N LYS A 119 5.18 18.31 19.65
CA LYS A 119 5.32 19.30 18.56
C LYS A 119 6.20 18.79 17.42
N LEU A 120 7.33 18.18 17.76
CA LEU A 120 8.26 17.64 16.78
C LEU A 120 7.69 16.38 16.10
N GLN A 121 6.95 15.54 16.82
CA GLN A 121 6.23 14.41 16.24
C GLN A 121 5.29 14.86 15.12
N ASN A 122 4.41 15.82 15.41
CA ASN A 122 3.47 16.35 14.43
C ASN A 122 4.17 16.93 13.19
N PHE A 123 5.27 17.66 13.40
CA PHE A 123 6.07 18.20 12.31
C PHE A 123 6.73 17.10 11.47
N LEU A 124 7.34 16.09 12.08
CA LEU A 124 8.00 14.99 11.36
C LEU A 124 7.00 14.14 10.58
N VAL A 125 5.84 13.83 11.17
CA VAL A 125 4.75 13.12 10.48
C VAL A 125 4.25 13.93 9.30
N LEU A 126 4.11 15.26 9.46
CA LEU A 126 3.78 16.15 8.34
C LEU A 126 4.82 16.04 7.22
N VAL A 127 6.12 16.15 7.53
CA VAL A 127 7.22 16.03 6.54
C VAL A 127 7.17 14.70 5.79
N VAL A 128 6.95 13.58 6.49
CA VAL A 128 6.81 12.25 5.87
C VAL A 128 5.59 12.18 4.94
N THR A 129 4.52 12.92 5.26
CA THR A 129 3.26 12.91 4.49
C THR A 129 3.27 13.89 3.32
N ILE A 130 4.11 14.93 3.31
CA ILE A 130 4.24 15.88 2.18
C ILE A 130 4.33 15.20 0.80
N PRO A 131 5.20 14.19 0.57
CA PRO A 131 5.30 13.57 -0.74
C PRO A 131 4.00 12.88 -1.17
N PHE A 132 3.15 12.46 -0.22
CA PHE A 132 1.85 11.86 -0.53
C PHE A 132 0.85 12.87 -1.11
N TRP A 133 0.93 14.15 -0.74
CA TRP A 133 0.04 15.19 -1.28
C TRP A 133 0.35 15.61 -2.71
N THR A 134 1.46 15.13 -3.27
CA THR A 134 1.82 15.39 -4.67
C THR A 134 1.20 14.34 -5.59
N ASN A 135 0.83 14.76 -6.80
CA ASN A 135 0.22 13.87 -7.78
C ASN A 135 1.18 12.72 -8.17
N LEU A 136 0.65 11.49 -8.27
CA LEU A 136 1.45 10.32 -8.63
C LEU A 136 2.15 10.47 -9.99
N LEU A 137 1.48 11.02 -11.02
CA LEU A 137 2.08 11.23 -12.33
C LEU A 137 3.25 12.20 -12.27
N VAL A 138 3.11 13.30 -11.53
CA VAL A 138 4.19 14.28 -11.35
C VAL A 138 5.41 13.63 -10.70
N ARG A 139 5.19 12.82 -9.66
CA ARG A 139 6.27 12.04 -9.01
C ARG A 139 6.92 11.04 -9.96
N THR A 140 6.13 10.34 -10.76
CA THR A 140 6.64 9.40 -11.77
C THR A 140 7.52 10.12 -12.79
N TYR A 141 7.09 11.27 -13.33
CA TYR A 141 7.91 12.05 -14.26
C TYR A 141 9.19 12.58 -13.60
N ALA A 142 9.13 13.02 -12.34
CA ALA A 142 10.31 13.44 -11.61
C ALA A 142 11.33 12.29 -11.49
N TRP A 143 10.88 11.07 -11.15
CA TRP A 143 11.75 9.89 -11.12
C TRP A 143 12.28 9.50 -12.50
N ILE A 144 11.46 9.62 -13.55
CA ILE A 144 11.93 9.41 -14.94
C ILE A 144 13.09 10.35 -15.24
N LEU A 145 12.97 11.65 -14.95
CA LEU A 145 14.05 12.63 -15.18
C LEU A 145 15.31 12.33 -14.38
N VAL A 146 15.18 11.88 -13.13
CA VAL A 146 16.31 11.53 -12.25
C VAL A 146 17.04 10.27 -12.74
N LEU A 147 16.30 9.25 -13.19
CA LEU A 147 16.81 7.94 -13.60
C LEU A 147 17.16 7.84 -15.08
N ASN A 148 16.83 8.87 -15.88
CA ASN A 148 17.15 8.91 -17.30
C ASN A 148 18.67 8.89 -17.53
N LYS A 149 19.08 8.56 -18.76
CA LYS A 149 20.48 8.59 -19.20
C LYS A 149 21.12 9.98 -19.04
N ASP A 150 20.35 11.04 -19.19
CA ASP A 150 20.82 12.42 -18.96
C ASP A 150 20.52 12.93 -17.55
N GLY A 151 20.00 12.06 -16.67
CA GLY A 151 19.57 12.39 -15.32
C GLY A 151 20.73 12.56 -14.33
N ILE A 152 20.43 13.11 -13.16
CA ILE A 152 21.42 13.43 -12.13
C ILE A 152 22.20 12.20 -11.63
N ILE A 153 21.55 11.02 -11.57
CA ILE A 153 22.22 9.79 -11.15
C ILE A 153 23.25 9.35 -12.18
N ASN A 154 22.93 9.47 -13.46
CA ASN A 154 23.87 9.07 -14.50
C ASN A 154 25.01 10.08 -14.66
N GLN A 155 24.72 11.38 -14.52
CA GLN A 155 25.76 12.43 -14.50
C GLN A 155 26.76 12.22 -13.35
N THR A 156 26.27 11.86 -12.16
CA THR A 156 27.15 11.54 -11.03
C THR A 156 27.91 10.23 -11.23
N SER A 157 27.31 9.20 -11.82
CA SER A 157 28.00 7.96 -12.22
C SER A 157 29.16 8.22 -13.20
N LEU A 158 28.93 9.09 -14.19
CA LEU A 158 29.96 9.51 -15.15
C LEU A 158 31.09 10.28 -14.47
N ALA A 159 30.77 11.20 -13.56
CA ALA A 159 31.77 11.95 -12.79
C ALA A 159 32.65 11.05 -11.90
N LEU A 160 32.10 9.92 -11.44
CA LEU A 160 32.83 8.91 -10.65
C LEU A 160 33.60 7.89 -11.51
N GLY A 161 33.52 7.98 -12.85
CA GLY A 161 34.20 7.07 -13.77
C GLY A 161 33.53 5.70 -13.94
N LEU A 162 32.29 5.52 -13.47
CA LEU A 162 31.54 4.26 -13.56
C LEU A 162 30.82 4.07 -14.91
N GLY A 163 30.88 5.07 -15.79
CA GLY A 163 30.22 5.05 -17.11
C GLY A 163 28.70 5.24 -17.05
N PRO A 164 28.02 5.24 -18.21
CA PRO A 164 26.57 5.40 -18.29
C PRO A 164 25.84 4.12 -17.84
N GLN A 165 24.83 4.28 -17.00
CA GLN A 165 23.98 3.23 -16.46
C GLN A 165 22.58 3.29 -17.06
N GLU A 166 22.05 2.16 -17.51
CA GLU A 166 20.66 2.04 -17.96
C GLU A 166 19.76 1.70 -16.76
N LEU A 167 19.38 2.73 -15.99
CA LEU A 167 18.53 2.56 -14.81
C LEU A 167 17.04 2.60 -15.16
N LEU A 168 16.65 3.53 -16.05
CA LEU A 168 15.26 3.66 -16.49
C LEU A 168 14.78 2.41 -17.24
N TYR A 169 13.53 1.99 -17.03
CA TYR A 169 12.92 0.77 -17.57
C TYR A 169 13.47 -0.55 -17.03
N THR A 170 14.21 -0.53 -15.91
CA THR A 170 14.63 -1.74 -15.19
C THR A 170 13.73 -2.03 -13.98
N ASP A 171 13.83 -3.27 -13.46
CA ASP A 171 13.18 -3.65 -12.21
C ASP A 171 13.61 -2.73 -11.04
N LEU A 172 14.86 -2.25 -11.03
CA LEU A 172 15.35 -1.32 -10.00
C LEU A 172 14.60 0.02 -10.00
N ALA A 173 14.32 0.58 -11.18
CA ALA A 173 13.55 1.82 -11.28
C ALA A 173 12.13 1.65 -10.71
N SER A 174 11.48 0.55 -11.06
CA SER A 174 10.15 0.23 -10.53
C SER A 174 10.19 0.02 -9.01
N GLN A 175 11.19 -0.70 -8.50
CA GLN A 175 11.39 -0.97 -7.08
C GLN A 175 11.62 0.31 -6.27
N LEU A 176 12.44 1.25 -6.76
CA LEU A 176 12.65 2.56 -6.13
C LEU A 176 11.35 3.37 -6.08
N GLY A 177 10.61 3.41 -7.19
CA GLY A 177 9.32 4.09 -7.26
C GLY A 177 8.30 3.52 -6.27
N LEU A 178 8.23 2.19 -6.15
CA LEU A 178 7.37 1.50 -5.19
C LEU A 178 7.76 1.84 -3.74
N ILE A 179 9.05 1.72 -3.37
CA ILE A 179 9.53 2.03 -2.02
C ILE A 179 9.22 3.49 -1.67
N TYR A 180 9.54 4.44 -2.53
CA TYR A 180 9.27 5.85 -2.31
C TYR A 180 7.77 6.12 -2.11
N THR A 181 6.92 5.46 -2.89
CA THR A 181 5.47 5.65 -2.83
C THR A 181 4.87 5.06 -1.55
N PHE A 182 5.29 3.86 -1.15
CA PHE A 182 4.70 3.11 -0.05
C PHE A 182 5.35 3.36 1.32
N LEU A 183 6.55 3.91 1.37
CA LEU A 183 7.23 4.20 2.64
C LEU A 183 6.41 5.11 3.57
N PRO A 184 5.81 6.23 3.14
CA PRO A 184 4.96 7.05 4.00
C PRO A 184 3.75 6.27 4.55
N PHE A 185 3.11 5.45 3.71
CA PHE A 185 1.98 4.62 4.11
C PHE A 185 2.35 3.55 5.14
N MET A 186 3.60 3.07 5.16
CA MET A 186 4.09 2.16 6.19
C MET A 186 4.40 2.92 7.50
N VAL A 187 4.94 4.14 7.42
CA VAL A 187 5.31 4.95 8.60
C VAL A 187 4.08 5.34 9.42
N LEU A 188 2.99 5.78 8.77
CA LEU A 188 1.81 6.33 9.46
C LEU A 188 1.16 5.34 10.46
N PRO A 189 0.80 4.10 10.09
CA PRO A 189 0.21 3.15 11.03
C PRO A 189 1.20 2.71 12.12
N LEU A 190 2.49 2.54 11.78
CA LEU A 190 3.53 2.22 12.77
C LEU A 190 3.68 3.34 13.81
N TYR A 191 3.73 4.59 13.36
CA TYR A 191 3.76 5.76 14.25
C TYR A 191 2.49 5.85 15.09
N SER A 192 1.30 5.62 14.50
CA SER A 192 0.04 5.65 15.25
C SER A 192 0.01 4.61 16.37
N SER A 193 0.62 3.44 16.17
CA SER A 193 0.74 2.42 17.21
C SER A 193 1.79 2.80 18.28
N LEU A 194 2.96 3.29 17.85
CA LEU A 194 4.09 3.58 18.74
C LEU A 194 3.92 4.87 19.55
N SER A 195 3.21 5.86 19.03
CA SER A 195 2.94 7.12 19.76
C SER A 195 2.03 6.92 20.97
N GLY A 196 1.20 5.86 20.97
CA GLY A 196 0.39 5.45 22.11
C GLY A 196 1.10 4.51 23.10
N PHE A 197 2.33 4.10 22.81
CA PHE A 197 3.08 3.16 23.64
C PHE A 197 3.69 3.85 24.87
N ASP A 198 3.52 3.26 26.06
CA ASP A 198 4.16 3.75 27.28
C ASP A 198 5.62 3.27 27.35
N PHE A 199 6.55 4.17 26.99
CA PHE A 199 7.99 3.90 27.00
C PHE A 199 8.56 3.58 28.39
N ARG A 200 7.82 3.82 29.49
CA ARG A 200 8.22 3.37 30.84
C ARG A 200 8.30 1.85 30.94
N LEU A 201 7.51 1.11 30.15
CA LEU A 201 7.60 -0.35 30.08
C LEU A 201 8.94 -0.79 29.48
N ALA A 202 9.44 -0.05 28.49
CA ALA A 202 10.75 -0.32 27.91
C ALA A 202 11.88 0.01 28.89
N GLU A 203 11.77 1.12 29.64
CA GLU A 203 12.71 1.49 30.71
C GLU A 203 12.77 0.42 31.81
N ALA A 204 11.61 -0.05 32.31
CA ALA A 204 11.55 -1.12 33.31
C ALA A 204 12.18 -2.43 32.82
N ALA A 205 12.05 -2.76 31.53
CA ALA A 205 12.71 -3.92 30.96
C ALA A 205 14.23 -3.76 30.92
N TYR A 206 14.75 -2.55 30.63
CA TYR A 206 16.18 -2.26 30.73
C TYR A 206 16.69 -2.36 32.17
N ASP A 207 15.91 -1.90 33.16
CA ASP A 207 16.25 -2.02 34.59
C ASP A 207 16.34 -3.48 35.04
N LEU A 208 15.52 -4.37 34.46
CA LEU A 208 15.58 -5.83 34.67
C LEU A 208 16.72 -6.52 33.90
N GLY A 209 17.60 -5.78 33.22
CA GLY A 209 18.76 -6.30 32.50
C GLY A 209 18.46 -6.80 31.08
N ALA A 210 17.30 -6.46 30.50
CA ALA A 210 17.00 -6.83 29.12
C ALA A 210 17.90 -6.08 28.12
N ARG A 211 18.38 -6.79 27.08
CA ARG A 211 19.14 -6.19 25.97
C ARG A 211 18.21 -5.48 24.99
N LYS A 212 18.72 -4.53 24.22
CA LYS A 212 17.96 -3.74 23.21
C LYS A 212 17.08 -4.58 22.28
N MET A 213 17.61 -5.71 21.78
CA MET A 213 16.86 -6.62 20.90
C MET A 213 15.72 -7.34 21.63
N THR A 214 15.86 -7.61 22.92
CA THR A 214 14.82 -8.24 23.74
C THR A 214 13.69 -7.26 24.01
N VAL A 215 14.02 -6.03 24.41
CA VAL A 215 13.04 -4.95 24.61
C VAL A 215 12.27 -4.69 23.31
N LEU A 216 12.98 -4.60 22.19
CA LEU A 216 12.40 -4.38 20.87
C LEU A 216 11.46 -5.49 20.38
N ARG A 217 11.71 -6.76 20.72
CA ARG A 217 10.92 -7.90 20.20
C ARG A 217 9.82 -8.37 21.14
N ARG A 218 9.96 -8.12 22.45
CA ARG A 218 9.05 -8.67 23.48
C ARG A 218 8.21 -7.62 24.18
N VAL A 219 8.61 -6.36 24.13
CA VAL A 219 7.97 -5.28 24.90
C VAL A 219 7.36 -4.25 23.96
N ILE A 220 8.11 -3.82 22.95
CA ILE A 220 7.65 -3.00 21.82
C ILE A 220 7.05 -3.92 20.76
#